data_AF-A0A7C5SEX4-F1
#
_entry.id   AF-A0A7C5SEX4-F1
#
_cell.length_a   1.000
_cell.length_b   1.000
_cell.length_c   1.000
_cell.angle_alpha   90.00
_cell.angle_beta   90.00
_cell.angle_gamma   90.00
#
_symmetry.space_group_name_H-M   'P 1'
#
loop_
_entity.id
_entity.type
_entity.pdbx_description
1 polymer ?
#
loop_
_entity_poly.entity_id
_entity_poly.type
_entity_poly.pdbx_seq_one_letter_code
_entity_poly.pdbx_strand_id
1 'polypeptide(L)'
;MANSDSSRTRLLLLILLILAVFFVWKTGVFAPREISAEASAAELSLGERLDALAKLPPVLVDRPSVSADYAGSRNIFDYSTNPEVLRERRLQQIAREKARKKQQERQKELVQERQRQAAANPRPPAPPRAAPPPDFRYQYVAYIGRFTEPMEYLAVLTRAGASKDIKRADIRTVRVGEVIDNKFVVKRIDIDSMTIGYTDPKFREKTKTVKLVLPKGPGGSKGRRG
;
A
#
# COMPACT_ATOMS: atom_id res chain seq x y z
N MET A 1 -27.65 -24.40 22.24
CA MET A 1 -27.48 -25.15 20.97
C MET A 1 -28.22 -24.40 19.87
N ALA A 2 -27.50 -23.73 18.96
CA ALA A 2 -27.96 -23.24 17.64
C ALA A 2 -26.89 -22.27 17.10
N ASN A 3 -25.86 -22.77 16.40
CA ASN A 3 -24.84 -21.90 15.77
C ASN A 3 -24.32 -22.45 14.43
N SER A 4 -25.03 -23.38 13.79
CA SER A 4 -24.55 -24.11 12.60
C SER A 4 -24.98 -23.54 11.24
N ASP A 5 -25.74 -22.42 11.16
CA ASP A 5 -26.35 -21.99 9.88
C ASP A 5 -25.72 -20.77 9.19
N SER A 6 -24.70 -20.13 9.77
CA SER A 6 -24.11 -18.91 9.18
C SER A 6 -23.25 -19.16 7.92
N SER A 7 -22.70 -20.37 7.77
CA SER A 7 -21.86 -20.72 6.61
C SER A 7 -22.69 -21.05 5.37
N ARG A 8 -23.84 -21.71 5.56
CA ARG A 8 -24.76 -22.08 4.46
C ARG A 8 -25.48 -20.86 3.88
N THR A 9 -25.89 -19.94 4.73
CA THR A 9 -26.52 -18.67 4.31
C THR A 9 -25.57 -17.77 3.53
N ARG A 10 -24.28 -17.69 3.94
CA ARG A 10 -23.25 -16.94 3.18
C ARG A 10 -22.97 -17.54 1.81
N LEU A 11 -22.98 -18.87 1.70
CA LEU A 11 -22.72 -19.56 0.44
C LEU A 11 -23.89 -19.35 -0.55
N LEU A 12 -25.13 -19.39 -0.08
CA LEU A 12 -26.31 -19.09 -0.90
C LEU A 12 -26.33 -17.64 -1.41
N LEU A 13 -25.97 -16.66 -0.56
CA LEU A 13 -25.89 -15.26 -0.96
C LEU A 13 -24.83 -15.02 -2.06
N LEU A 14 -23.69 -15.68 -1.97
CA LEU A 14 -22.63 -15.59 -2.98
C LEU A 14 -23.08 -16.12 -4.34
N ILE A 15 -23.77 -17.26 -4.36
CA ILE A 15 -24.30 -17.86 -5.60
C ILE A 15 -25.32 -16.93 -6.26
N LEU A 16 -26.21 -16.32 -5.47
CA LEU A 16 -27.25 -15.44 -5.98
C LEU A 16 -26.67 -14.15 -6.60
N LEU A 17 -25.61 -13.60 -6.00
CA LEU A 17 -24.91 -12.43 -6.53
C LEU A 17 -24.21 -12.71 -7.86
N ILE A 18 -23.60 -13.90 -8.02
CA ILE A 18 -22.96 -14.31 -9.27
C ILE A 18 -24.00 -14.45 -10.40
N LEU A 19 -25.17 -15.02 -10.11
CA LEU A 19 -26.26 -15.15 -11.08
C LEU A 19 -26.80 -13.78 -11.53
N ALA A 20 -26.94 -12.81 -10.61
CA ALA A 20 -27.40 -11.47 -10.95
C ALA A 20 -26.43 -10.74 -11.91
N VAL A 21 -25.12 -10.84 -11.66
CA VAL A 21 -24.10 -10.24 -12.54
C VAL A 21 -24.12 -10.89 -13.92
N PHE A 22 -24.25 -12.22 -13.99
CA PHE A 22 -24.32 -12.94 -15.25
C PHE A 22 -25.57 -12.53 -16.07
N PHE A 23 -26.71 -12.34 -15.41
CA PHE A 23 -27.95 -11.91 -16.08
C PHE A 23 -27.81 -10.51 -16.67
N VAL A 24 -27.28 -9.54 -15.91
CA VAL A 24 -27.05 -8.16 -16.40
C VAL A 24 -26.10 -8.17 -17.61
N TRP A 25 -25.04 -8.97 -17.56
CA TRP A 25 -24.10 -9.10 -18.67
C TRP A 25 -24.75 -9.69 -19.94
N LYS A 26 -25.63 -10.69 -19.78
CA LYS A 26 -26.38 -11.32 -20.89
C LYS A 26 -27.43 -10.39 -21.51
N THR A 27 -28.02 -9.50 -20.73
CA THR A 27 -29.08 -8.57 -21.20
C THR A 27 -28.58 -7.35 -21.98
N GLY A 28 -27.26 -7.16 -22.12
CA GLY A 28 -26.73 -6.18 -23.07
C GLY A 28 -27.04 -4.70 -22.77
N VAL A 29 -27.43 -4.36 -21.54
CA VAL A 29 -27.82 -3.00 -21.12
C VAL A 29 -26.65 -1.99 -21.16
N PHE A 30 -25.44 -2.43 -21.51
CA PHE A 30 -24.23 -1.61 -21.62
C PHE A 30 -23.69 -1.46 -23.06
N ALA A 31 -24.54 -1.53 -24.08
CA ALA A 31 -24.15 -1.09 -25.42
C ALA A 31 -24.29 0.44 -25.56
N PRO A 32 -23.22 1.19 -25.87
CA PRO A 32 -23.30 2.63 -26.09
C PRO A 32 -24.17 2.92 -27.32
N ARG A 33 -25.20 3.76 -27.16
CA ARG A 33 -26.00 4.30 -28.27
C ARG A 33 -25.13 5.26 -29.08
N GLU A 34 -24.77 4.86 -30.30
CA GLU A 34 -24.24 5.80 -31.29
C GLU A 34 -25.38 6.72 -31.75
N ILE A 35 -25.18 8.03 -31.56
CA ILE A 35 -26.10 9.06 -32.02
C ILE A 35 -25.72 9.36 -33.48
N SER A 36 -26.44 8.76 -34.43
CA SER A 36 -26.35 9.15 -35.85
C SER A 36 -26.91 10.55 -36.04
N ALA A 37 -26.03 11.51 -36.33
CA ALA A 37 -26.38 12.84 -36.76
C ALA A 37 -26.44 12.89 -38.30
N GLU A 38 -27.58 12.49 -38.86
CA GLU A 38 -27.95 12.85 -40.24
C GLU A 38 -28.75 14.14 -40.20
N ALA A 39 -28.07 15.27 -40.42
CA ALA A 39 -28.71 16.52 -40.79
C ALA A 39 -28.07 16.99 -42.10
N SER A 40 -28.76 16.72 -43.20
CA SER A 40 -28.44 17.16 -44.55
C SER A 40 -28.45 18.70 -44.63
N ALA A 41 -27.27 19.32 -44.55
CA ALA A 41 -27.08 20.69 -44.97
C ALA A 41 -26.89 20.69 -46.50
N ALA A 42 -27.85 21.26 -47.22
CA ALA A 42 -27.75 21.51 -48.65
C ALA A 42 -26.44 22.24 -48.97
N GLU A 43 -25.66 21.67 -49.88
CA GLU A 43 -24.38 22.18 -50.38
C GLU A 43 -24.59 23.46 -51.20
N LEU A 44 -24.79 24.58 -50.52
CA LEU A 44 -24.51 25.89 -51.09
C LEU A 44 -23.00 26.05 -51.20
N SER A 45 -22.52 26.33 -52.41
CA SER A 45 -21.10 26.48 -52.71
C SER A 45 -20.48 27.59 -51.85
N LEU A 46 -19.21 27.42 -51.47
CA LEU A 46 -18.50 28.39 -50.62
C LEU A 46 -18.55 29.82 -51.19
N GLY A 47 -18.58 29.93 -52.52
CA GLY A 47 -18.68 31.21 -53.23
C GLY A 47 -20.01 31.93 -53.02
N GLU A 48 -21.13 31.20 -53.07
CA GLU A 48 -22.47 31.78 -52.82
C GLU A 48 -22.62 32.22 -51.35
N ARG A 49 -22.01 31.48 -50.42
CA ARG A 49 -22.00 31.86 -49.00
C ARG A 49 -21.20 33.14 -48.75
N LEU A 50 -20.05 33.29 -49.42
CA LEU A 50 -19.23 34.49 -49.32
C LEU A 50 -19.91 35.72 -49.94
N ASP A 51 -20.57 35.55 -51.09
CA ASP A 51 -21.27 36.64 -51.75
C ASP A 51 -22.53 37.08 -50.97
N ALA A 52 -23.22 36.13 -50.30
CA ALA A 52 -24.30 36.43 -49.37
C ALA A 52 -23.81 37.17 -48.11
N LEU A 53 -22.64 36.80 -47.58
CA LEU A 53 -22.01 37.49 -46.44
C LEU A 53 -21.56 38.91 -46.79
N ALA A 54 -21.09 39.13 -48.03
CA ALA A 54 -20.63 40.43 -48.49
C ALA A 54 -21.76 41.47 -48.67
N LYS A 55 -23.01 41.00 -48.87
CA LYS A 55 -24.19 41.87 -49.04
C LYS A 55 -24.87 42.28 -47.73
N LEU A 56 -24.38 41.82 -46.58
CA LEU A 56 -24.93 42.23 -45.29
C LEU A 56 -24.48 43.65 -44.93
N PRO A 57 -25.40 44.54 -44.50
CA PRO A 57 -25.05 45.89 -44.09
C PRO A 57 -24.09 45.84 -42.89
N PRO A 58 -23.10 46.74 -42.82
CA PRO A 58 -22.16 46.77 -41.71
C PRO A 58 -22.92 47.07 -40.42
N VAL A 59 -22.93 46.09 -39.52
CA VAL A 59 -23.51 46.25 -38.18
C VAL A 59 -22.54 47.13 -37.38
N LEU A 60 -22.93 48.38 -37.13
CA LEU A 60 -22.28 49.26 -36.17
C LEU A 60 -22.52 48.70 -34.77
N VAL A 61 -21.65 47.78 -34.35
CA VAL A 61 -21.66 47.26 -32.99
C VAL A 61 -21.03 48.32 -32.09
N ASP A 62 -21.88 49.08 -31.41
CA ASP A 62 -21.48 49.98 -30.34
C ASP A 62 -20.89 49.12 -29.20
N ARG A 63 -19.55 49.02 -29.14
CA ARG A 63 -18.87 48.20 -28.14
C ARG A 63 -18.64 49.07 -26.90
N PRO A 64 -19.39 48.89 -25.80
CA PRO A 64 -19.09 49.60 -24.57
C PRO A 64 -17.67 49.25 -24.14
N SER A 65 -16.87 50.26 -23.81
CA SER A 65 -15.50 50.09 -23.34
C SER A 65 -15.50 49.35 -22.00
N VAL A 66 -15.31 48.03 -22.06
CA VAL A 66 -15.19 47.20 -20.86
C VAL A 66 -13.84 47.54 -20.21
N SER A 67 -13.90 48.12 -19.00
CA SER A 67 -12.72 48.48 -18.18
C SER A 67 -11.73 47.31 -18.09
N ALA A 68 -10.43 47.60 -18.25
CA ALA A 68 -9.34 46.60 -18.32
C ALA A 68 -9.28 45.61 -17.14
N ASP A 69 -9.86 45.97 -15.99
CA ASP A 69 -9.99 45.10 -14.81
C ASP A 69 -10.83 43.82 -15.06
N TYR A 70 -11.63 43.80 -16.13
CA TYR A 70 -12.45 42.66 -16.52
C TYR A 70 -11.75 41.66 -17.44
N ALA A 71 -10.65 42.04 -18.11
CA ALA A 71 -10.06 41.25 -19.20
C ALA A 71 -9.21 40.05 -18.73
N GLY A 72 -8.66 40.10 -17.52
CA GLY A 72 -7.67 39.10 -17.07
C GLY A 72 -8.20 37.99 -16.16
N SER A 73 -9.45 38.06 -15.68
CA SER A 73 -9.88 37.21 -14.56
C SER A 73 -11.26 36.59 -14.65
N ARG A 74 -11.98 36.80 -15.76
CA ARG A 74 -13.33 36.26 -15.96
C ARG A 74 -13.35 35.29 -17.14
N ASN A 75 -13.81 34.08 -16.87
CA ASN A 75 -14.33 33.23 -17.92
C ASN A 75 -15.69 33.82 -18.31
N ILE A 76 -15.77 34.39 -19.51
CA ILE A 76 -16.92 35.18 -20.01
C ILE A 76 -18.19 34.30 -20.15
N PHE A 77 -18.04 32.99 -19.99
CA PHE A 77 -19.10 32.00 -20.13
C PHE A 77 -19.61 31.44 -18.79
N ASP A 78 -18.99 31.81 -17.66
CA ASP A 78 -19.40 31.28 -16.34
C ASP A 78 -20.19 32.33 -15.54
N TYR A 79 -21.49 32.38 -15.81
CA TYR A 79 -22.46 33.23 -15.11
C TYR A 79 -22.98 32.61 -13.81
N SER A 80 -22.55 31.39 -13.48
CA SER A 80 -23.11 30.63 -12.34
C SER A 80 -22.51 31.06 -10.99
N THR A 81 -21.36 31.73 -11.00
CA THR A 81 -20.61 32.03 -9.78
C THR A 81 -20.64 33.53 -9.47
N ASN A 82 -21.27 33.88 -8.35
CA ASN A 82 -21.33 35.26 -7.84
C ASN A 82 -19.90 35.83 -7.65
N PRO A 83 -19.58 37.03 -8.18
CA PRO A 83 -18.24 37.63 -8.10
C PRO A 83 -17.74 37.89 -6.68
N GLU A 84 -18.63 38.06 -5.71
CA GLU A 84 -18.26 38.27 -4.30
C GLU A 84 -17.64 37.00 -3.71
N VAL A 85 -18.22 35.83 -4.00
CA VAL A 85 -17.74 34.52 -3.54
C VAL A 85 -16.32 34.22 -4.07
N LEU A 86 -15.99 34.66 -5.28
CA LEU A 86 -14.65 34.51 -5.85
C LEU A 86 -13.61 35.38 -5.13
N ARG A 87 -13.97 36.61 -4.74
CA ARG A 87 -13.07 37.50 -3.99
C ARG A 87 -12.78 36.91 -2.62
N GLU A 88 -13.80 36.43 -1.92
CA GLU A 88 -13.63 35.76 -0.62
C GLU A 88 -12.77 34.50 -0.73
N ARG A 89 -13.00 33.65 -1.74
CA ARG A 89 -12.20 32.44 -1.96
C ARG A 89 -10.73 32.78 -2.24
N ARG A 90 -10.44 33.83 -3.02
CA ARG A 90 -9.06 34.30 -3.27
C ARG A 90 -8.40 34.80 -1.98
N LEU A 91 -9.10 35.59 -1.17
CA LEU A 91 -8.58 36.06 0.12
C LEU A 91 -8.30 34.89 1.07
N GLN A 92 -9.18 33.89 1.12
CA GLN A 92 -8.96 32.67 1.91
C GLN A 92 -7.76 31.87 1.41
N GLN A 93 -7.56 31.73 0.10
CA GLN A 93 -6.40 31.06 -0.48
C GLN A 93 -5.10 31.77 -0.10
N ILE A 94 -5.04 33.09 -0.24
CA ILE A 94 -3.88 33.90 0.15
C ILE A 94 -3.59 33.76 1.65
N ALA A 95 -4.62 33.76 2.51
CA ALA A 95 -4.47 33.57 3.94
C ALA A 95 -3.91 32.17 4.28
N ARG A 96 -4.40 31.12 3.62
CA ARG A 96 -3.91 29.74 3.80
C ARG A 96 -2.46 29.58 3.34
N GLU A 97 -2.09 30.16 2.20
CA GLU A 97 -0.72 30.12 1.71
C GLU A 97 0.25 30.85 2.63
N LYS A 98 -0.11 32.04 3.11
CA LYS A 98 0.66 32.78 4.12
C LYS A 98 0.83 31.97 5.41
N ALA A 99 -0.23 31.31 5.88
CA ALA A 99 -0.17 30.46 7.07
C ALA A 99 0.77 29.25 6.86
N ARG A 100 0.71 28.58 5.71
CA ARG A 100 1.61 27.45 5.38
C ARG A 100 3.06 27.89 5.30
N LYS A 101 3.35 29.03 4.66
CA LYS A 101 4.71 29.57 4.54
C LYS A 101 5.30 29.89 5.92
N LYS A 102 4.52 30.55 6.79
CA LYS A 102 4.92 30.85 8.18
C LYS A 102 5.18 29.58 9.01
N GLN A 103 4.41 28.51 8.80
CA GLN A 103 4.66 27.22 9.45
C GLN A 103 5.96 26.56 8.97
N GLN A 104 6.24 26.61 7.66
CA GLN A 104 7.48 26.07 7.11
C GLN A 104 8.72 26.84 7.60
N GLU A 105 8.64 28.17 7.68
CA GLU A 105 9.73 29.00 8.21
C GLU A 105 10.02 28.66 9.68
N ARG A 106 8.98 28.56 10.53
CA ARG A 106 9.13 28.13 11.93
C ARG A 106 9.75 26.74 12.07
N GLN A 107 9.37 25.79 11.21
CA GLN A 107 9.97 24.45 11.24
C GLN A 107 11.46 24.50 10.86
N LYS A 108 11.84 25.30 9.87
CA LYS A 108 13.25 25.48 9.48
C LYS A 108 14.07 26.11 10.60
N GLU A 109 13.53 27.13 11.27
CA GLU A 109 14.17 27.76 12.44
C GLU A 109 14.38 26.75 13.57
N LEU A 110 13.36 25.96 13.91
CA LEU A 110 13.46 24.92 14.96
C LEU A 110 14.49 23.83 14.63
N VAL A 111 14.58 23.41 13.36
CA VAL A 111 15.58 22.42 12.93
C VAL A 111 16.99 23.04 13.02
N GLN A 112 17.16 24.29 12.61
CA GLN A 112 18.45 24.96 12.68
C GLN A 112 18.89 25.20 14.12
N GLU A 113 17.96 25.56 15.01
CA GLU A 113 18.24 25.73 16.44
C GLU A 113 18.61 24.39 17.10
N ARG A 114 17.90 23.30 16.78
CA ARG A 114 18.28 21.96 17.23
C ARG A 114 19.64 21.52 16.72
N GLN A 115 20.00 21.88 15.49
CA GLN A 115 21.32 21.61 14.94
C GLN A 115 22.41 22.40 15.67
N ARG A 116 22.17 23.68 15.98
CA ARG A 116 23.09 24.50 16.79
C ARG A 116 23.25 23.96 18.20
N GLN A 117 22.15 23.56 18.85
CA GLN A 117 22.20 22.93 20.18
C GLN A 117 22.92 21.58 20.15
N ALA A 118 22.71 20.77 19.12
CA ALA A 118 23.42 19.49 18.94
C ALA A 118 24.91 19.67 18.63
N ALA A 119 25.30 20.76 17.96
CA ALA A 119 26.69 21.11 17.73
C ALA A 119 27.37 21.66 19.00
N ALA A 120 26.64 22.45 19.80
CA ALA A 120 27.14 23.01 21.06
C ALA A 120 27.31 21.95 22.16
N ASN A 121 26.45 20.93 22.17
CA ASN A 121 26.52 19.80 23.09
C ASN A 121 26.92 18.52 22.32
N PRO A 122 28.22 18.33 22.00
CA PRO A 122 28.67 17.10 21.37
C PRO A 122 28.25 15.92 22.25
N ARG A 123 27.41 15.05 21.69
CA ARG A 123 26.92 13.88 22.43
C ARG A 123 28.13 13.06 22.87
N PRO A 124 28.14 12.55 24.12
CA PRO A 124 29.18 11.62 24.54
C PRO A 124 29.26 10.47 23.52
N PRO A 125 30.47 9.96 23.22
CA PRO A 125 30.63 8.89 22.25
C PRO A 125 29.69 7.75 22.64
N ALA A 126 28.88 7.30 21.67
CA ALA A 126 27.93 6.23 21.92
C ALA A 126 28.70 5.04 22.53
N PRO A 127 28.17 4.40 23.59
CA PRO A 127 28.84 3.26 24.18
C PRO A 127 29.13 2.22 23.09
N PRO A 128 30.28 1.51 23.18
CA PRO A 128 30.65 0.51 22.20
C PRO A 128 29.49 -0.46 22.04
N ARG A 129 28.99 -0.60 20.80
CA ARG A 129 27.87 -1.50 20.52
C ARG A 129 28.29 -2.91 20.93
N ALA A 130 27.53 -3.52 21.83
CA ALA A 130 27.75 -4.92 22.18
C ALA A 130 27.76 -5.75 20.88
N ALA A 131 28.71 -6.68 20.78
CA ALA A 131 28.79 -7.56 19.62
C ALA A 131 27.42 -8.23 19.37
N PRO A 132 26.97 -8.32 18.12
CA PRO A 132 25.71 -8.98 17.83
C PRO A 132 25.80 -10.46 18.21
N PRO A 133 24.68 -11.07 18.65
CA PRO A 133 24.65 -12.49 18.96
C PRO A 133 24.88 -13.34 17.69
N PRO A 134 25.41 -14.56 17.81
CA PRO A 134 25.61 -15.46 16.66
C PRO A 134 24.31 -15.75 15.90
N ASP A 135 24.40 -15.84 14.58
CA ASP A 135 23.25 -16.20 13.74
C ASP A 135 22.93 -17.69 13.81
N PHE A 136 21.65 -17.99 14.03
CA PHE A 136 21.12 -19.34 14.00
C PHE A 136 20.89 -19.79 12.55
N ARG A 137 21.70 -20.72 12.06
CA ARG A 137 21.72 -21.19 10.66
C ARG A 137 20.87 -22.45 10.42
N TYR A 138 19.92 -22.74 11.28
CA TYR A 138 19.02 -23.88 11.15
C TYR A 138 17.58 -23.42 10.93
N GLN A 139 16.84 -24.22 10.16
CA GLN A 139 15.41 -24.07 9.94
C GLN A 139 14.68 -25.13 10.75
N TYR A 140 13.57 -24.73 11.38
CA TYR A 140 12.68 -25.65 12.10
C TYR A 140 11.70 -26.23 11.09
N VAL A 141 11.79 -27.53 10.79
CA VAL A 141 11.04 -28.15 9.67
C VAL A 141 9.89 -29.01 10.14
N ALA A 142 10.07 -29.73 11.25
CA ALA A 142 9.06 -30.60 11.81
C ALA A 142 9.26 -30.78 13.31
N TYR A 143 8.25 -31.30 13.98
CA TYR A 143 8.36 -31.77 15.36
C TYR A 143 7.80 -33.18 15.46
N ILE A 144 8.31 -33.92 16.45
CA ILE A 144 7.81 -35.25 16.81
C ILE A 144 7.38 -35.15 18.27
N GLY A 145 6.07 -35.22 18.51
CA GLY A 145 5.53 -35.33 19.86
C GLY A 145 5.67 -36.78 20.35
N ARG A 146 6.19 -36.95 21.56
CA ARG A 146 6.13 -38.23 22.28
C ARG A 146 5.01 -38.13 23.32
N PHE A 147 4.08 -39.07 23.27
CA PHE A 147 2.99 -39.20 24.24
C PHE A 147 3.53 -39.81 25.54
N THR A 148 4.40 -39.07 26.22
CA THR A 148 4.89 -39.34 27.57
C THR A 148 4.28 -38.31 28.53
N GLU A 149 4.27 -38.61 29.84
CA GLU A 149 3.96 -37.62 30.87
C GLU A 149 5.26 -37.24 31.60
N PRO A 150 5.78 -36.00 31.45
CA PRO A 150 5.25 -34.88 30.67
C PRO A 150 5.41 -35.04 29.15
N MET A 151 4.57 -34.34 28.38
CA MET A 151 4.61 -34.36 26.91
C MET A 151 5.94 -33.81 26.42
N GLU A 152 6.73 -34.64 25.75
CA GLU A 152 8.03 -34.27 25.19
C GLU A 152 7.89 -33.96 23.69
N TYR A 153 8.42 -32.83 23.25
CA TYR A 153 8.57 -32.51 21.84
C TYR A 153 10.03 -32.64 21.42
N LEU A 154 10.25 -33.31 20.28
CA LEU A 154 11.53 -33.39 19.60
C LEU A 154 11.48 -32.50 18.35
N ALA A 155 12.36 -31.50 18.25
CA ALA A 155 12.41 -30.63 17.09
C ALA A 155 13.32 -31.23 16.01
N VAL A 156 12.88 -31.17 14.75
CA VAL A 156 13.65 -31.57 13.58
C VAL A 156 14.14 -30.31 12.88
N LEU A 157 15.45 -30.17 12.81
CA LEU A 157 16.14 -29.04 12.23
C LEU A 157 16.85 -29.45 10.94
N THR A 158 16.88 -28.53 9.98
CA THR A 158 17.72 -28.65 8.79
C THR A 158 18.63 -27.44 8.67
N ARG A 159 19.80 -27.60 8.06
CA ARG A 159 20.69 -26.45 7.81
C ARG A 159 20.05 -25.52 6.78
N ALA A 160 20.01 -24.22 7.08
CA ALA A 160 19.50 -23.21 6.16
C ALA A 160 20.31 -23.25 4.85
N GLY A 161 19.62 -23.37 3.71
CA GLY A 161 20.24 -23.49 2.39
C GLY A 161 20.49 -24.93 1.93
N ALA A 162 20.07 -25.94 2.69
CA ALA A 162 19.98 -27.30 2.16
C ALA A 162 19.06 -27.29 0.91
N SER A 163 19.62 -27.72 -0.23
CA SER A 163 18.93 -27.74 -1.52
C SER A 163 17.78 -28.77 -1.52
N LYS A 164 17.04 -28.85 -2.65
CA LYS A 164 15.95 -29.81 -2.88
C LYS A 164 16.28 -31.25 -2.46
N ASP A 165 17.56 -31.62 -2.50
CA ASP A 165 18.07 -32.90 -2.05
C ASP A 165 18.54 -32.79 -0.58
N ILE A 166 17.59 -32.84 0.35
CA ILE A 166 17.90 -32.91 1.79
C ILE A 166 18.64 -34.22 2.04
N LYS A 167 19.95 -34.16 2.25
CA LYS A 167 20.73 -35.34 2.64
C LYS A 167 20.40 -35.67 4.09
N ARG A 168 20.40 -36.96 4.44
CA ARG A 168 20.19 -37.41 5.83
C ARG A 168 21.17 -36.76 6.82
N ALA A 169 22.37 -36.39 6.36
CA ALA A 169 23.38 -35.71 7.16
C ALA A 169 23.02 -34.25 7.54
N ASP A 170 22.10 -33.62 6.81
CA ASP A 170 21.68 -32.23 7.08
C ASP A 170 20.49 -32.14 8.05
N ILE A 171 19.90 -33.28 8.40
CA ILE A 171 18.77 -33.38 9.33
C ILE A 171 19.33 -33.65 10.73
N ARG A 172 19.01 -32.78 11.68
CA ARG A 172 19.36 -32.94 13.09
C ARG A 172 18.10 -32.94 13.93
N THR A 173 18.01 -33.86 14.89
CA THR A 173 16.94 -33.86 15.89
C THR A 173 17.47 -33.30 17.20
N VAL A 174 16.70 -32.46 17.88
CA VAL A 174 17.12 -31.82 19.12
C VAL A 174 16.01 -31.80 20.17
N ARG A 175 16.39 -31.94 21.45
CA ARG A 175 15.46 -31.87 22.61
C ARG A 175 15.60 -30.56 23.38
N VAL A 176 14.63 -30.26 24.24
CA VAL A 176 14.74 -29.17 25.22
C VAL A 176 15.96 -29.43 26.11
N GLY A 177 16.80 -28.41 26.28
CA GLY A 177 18.06 -28.47 27.02
C GLY A 177 19.29 -28.85 26.18
N GLU A 178 19.11 -29.34 24.95
CA GLU A 178 20.23 -29.74 24.10
C GLU A 178 21.00 -28.52 23.55
N VAL A 179 22.32 -28.68 23.41
CA VAL A 179 23.24 -27.66 22.91
C VAL A 179 23.57 -27.90 21.43
N ILE A 180 23.33 -26.89 20.60
CA ILE A 180 23.58 -26.90 19.16
C ILE A 180 24.85 -26.08 18.87
N ASP A 181 25.82 -26.71 18.22
CA ASP A 181 27.11 -26.15 17.80
C ASP A 181 27.88 -25.40 18.92
N ASN A 182 27.69 -25.83 20.17
CA ASN A 182 28.23 -25.19 21.38
C ASN A 182 27.87 -23.69 21.55
N LYS A 183 26.89 -23.19 20.78
CA LYS A 183 26.52 -21.76 20.72
C LYS A 183 25.09 -21.50 21.14
N PHE A 184 24.20 -22.48 20.95
CA PHE A 184 22.77 -22.32 21.19
C PHE A 184 22.27 -23.43 22.11
N VAL A 185 21.31 -23.10 22.98
CA VAL A 185 20.63 -24.08 23.84
C VAL A 185 19.13 -24.01 23.56
N VAL A 186 18.49 -25.17 23.37
CA VAL A 186 17.04 -25.22 23.14
C VAL A 186 16.34 -24.99 24.47
N LYS A 187 15.55 -23.91 24.59
CA LYS A 187 14.84 -23.56 25.84
C LYS A 187 13.43 -24.12 25.88
N ARG A 188 12.73 -24.08 24.75
CA ARG A 188 11.33 -24.52 24.64
C ARG A 188 11.04 -24.93 23.19
N ILE A 189 10.28 -26.00 23.03
CA ILE A 189 9.77 -26.46 21.73
C ILE A 189 8.25 -26.42 21.82
N ASP A 190 7.62 -25.64 20.96
CA ASP A 190 6.18 -25.60 20.74
C ASP A 190 5.85 -26.15 19.34
N ILE A 191 4.57 -26.37 19.07
CA ILE A 191 4.06 -26.94 17.82
C ILE A 191 4.52 -26.12 16.59
N ASP A 192 4.36 -24.79 16.65
CA ASP A 192 4.64 -23.90 15.50
C ASP A 192 5.94 -23.09 15.66
N SER A 193 6.61 -23.18 16.81
CA SER A 193 7.81 -22.41 17.08
C SER A 193 8.74 -23.06 18.08
N MET A 194 10.02 -22.72 18.01
CA MET A 194 11.03 -23.15 18.97
C MET A 194 11.76 -21.92 19.50
N THR A 195 11.95 -21.85 20.83
CA THR A 195 12.72 -20.79 21.47
C THR A 195 14.11 -21.31 21.80
N ILE A 196 15.13 -20.63 21.27
CA ILE A 196 16.54 -20.91 21.54
C ILE A 196 17.14 -19.80 22.40
N GLY A 197 18.03 -20.19 23.31
CA GLY A 197 18.93 -19.29 24.03
C GLY A 197 20.36 -19.43 23.53
N TYR A 198 21.24 -18.59 24.06
CA TYR A 198 22.68 -18.63 23.76
C TYR A 198 23.46 -19.27 24.91
N THR A 199 24.53 -19.98 24.59
CA THR A 199 25.45 -20.56 25.60
C THR A 199 26.40 -19.52 26.17
N ASP A 200 26.76 -18.49 25.40
CA ASP A 200 27.64 -17.40 25.85
C ASP A 200 26.97 -16.57 26.96
N PRO A 201 27.60 -16.40 28.14
CA PRO A 201 27.05 -15.62 29.25
C PRO A 201 26.70 -14.18 28.86
N LYS A 202 27.38 -13.60 27.85
CA LYS A 202 27.09 -12.25 27.34
C LYS A 202 25.69 -12.12 26.73
N PHE A 203 25.08 -13.23 26.32
CA PHE A 203 23.78 -13.28 25.66
C PHE A 203 22.77 -14.15 26.42
N ARG A 204 23.01 -14.48 27.69
CA ARG A 204 22.18 -15.40 28.48
C ARG A 204 20.71 -15.01 28.55
N GLU A 205 20.44 -13.71 28.61
CA GLU A 205 19.07 -13.15 28.66
C GLU A 205 18.42 -12.99 27.28
N LYS A 206 19.20 -13.11 26.20
CA LYS A 206 18.67 -13.02 24.85
C LYS A 206 18.13 -14.38 24.41
N THR A 207 16.94 -14.37 23.83
CA THR A 207 16.34 -15.54 23.21
C THR A 207 15.90 -15.20 21.79
N LYS A 208 15.93 -16.21 20.92
CA LYS A 208 15.42 -16.09 19.55
C LYS A 208 14.33 -17.12 19.34
N THR A 209 13.19 -16.70 18.79
CA THR A 209 12.10 -17.61 18.43
C THR A 209 12.20 -17.93 16.95
N VAL A 210 12.28 -19.21 16.63
CA VAL A 210 12.36 -19.75 15.27
C VAL A 210 11.02 -20.39 14.94
N LYS A 211 10.38 -19.95 13.85
CA LYS A 211 9.08 -20.49 13.42
C LYS A 211 9.24 -21.75 12.58
N LEU A 212 8.25 -22.63 12.65
CA LEU A 212 8.14 -23.80 11.80
C LEU A 212 8.02 -23.36 10.33
N VAL A 213 8.94 -23.84 9.49
CA VAL A 213 8.93 -23.64 8.05
C VAL A 213 8.18 -24.80 7.44
N LEU A 214 6.91 -24.56 7.07
CA LEU A 214 6.13 -25.55 6.35
C LEU A 214 6.79 -25.81 4.98
N PRO A 215 6.88 -27.07 4.54
CA PRO A 215 7.37 -27.36 3.20
C PRO A 215 6.48 -26.62 2.21
N LYS A 216 7.10 -25.85 1.32
CA LYS A 216 6.38 -25.16 0.25
C LYS A 216 5.73 -26.24 -0.60
N GLY A 217 4.42 -26.43 -0.43
CA GLY A 217 3.67 -27.47 -1.12
C GLY A 217 3.90 -27.39 -2.63
N PRO A 218 3.85 -28.52 -3.36
CA PRO A 218 4.19 -28.58 -4.79
C PRO A 218 3.28 -27.76 -5.72
N GLY A 219 2.27 -27.04 -5.20
CA GLY A 219 1.21 -26.41 -5.99
C GLY A 219 1.13 -24.87 -5.94
N GLY A 220 2.13 -24.16 -5.40
CA GLY A 220 2.15 -22.69 -5.44
C GLY A 220 2.53 -22.17 -6.83
N SER A 221 1.70 -22.43 -7.84
CA SER A 221 1.88 -21.92 -9.20
C SER A 221 1.96 -20.39 -9.14
N LYS A 222 3.02 -19.86 -9.73
CA LYS A 222 3.16 -18.42 -9.92
C LYS A 222 1.98 -17.97 -10.77
N GLY A 223 1.05 -17.26 -10.14
CA GLY A 223 0.14 -16.37 -10.85
C GLY A 223 0.98 -15.44 -11.72
N ARG A 224 1.05 -15.80 -13.00
CA ARG A 224 1.69 -15.08 -14.08
C ARG A 224 0.91 -13.78 -14.24
N ARG A 225 1.34 -12.71 -13.58
CA ARG A 225 0.88 -11.36 -13.93
C ARG A 225 1.76 -10.87 -15.07
N GLY A 226 1.14 -10.76 -16.24
CA GLY A 226 1.64 -9.97 -17.36
C GLY A 226 1.49 -8.47 -17.11
#